data_AF-A0A329KT36-F1
#
_entry.id   AF-A0A329KT36-F1
#
_cell.length_a   1.000
_cell.length_b   1.000
_cell.length_c   1.000
_cell.angle_alpha   90.00
_cell.angle_beta   90.00
_cell.angle_gamma   90.00
#
_symmetry.space_group_name_H-M   'P 1'
#
loop_
_entity.id
_entity.type
_entity.pdbx_description
1 polymer ?
#
loop_
_entity_poly.entity_id
_entity_poly.type
_entity_poly.pdbx_seq_one_letter_code
_entity_poly.pdbx_strand_id
1 'polypeptide(L)'
;MPTGSVTVRVPGKVNLYLAVGDRREDGYHELNTIFQAVSLLDEVTVRNADVLSLDIVGEGAEKLPTDERNLAWQAAELMAEHVGRAPDVSIMIDKSIPVAGGMAGGSADAAAVLVAMNSLWELNVPRRDLRMLAARLGSDVPFALHGGTALGTGRGEELATVLSRNTFHWVLAFADGELQTPAVFTELDRLRQGSR
;
A
#
# COMPACT_ATOMS: atom_id res chain seq x y z
N MET A 1 10.98 15.99 25.06
CA MET A 1 10.33 15.06 24.11
C MET A 1 11.07 15.13 22.79
N PRO A 2 11.33 14.02 22.08
CA PRO A 2 11.95 14.07 20.77
C PRO A 2 11.05 14.87 19.82
N THR A 3 11.51 16.04 19.40
CA THR A 3 10.80 16.98 18.50
C THR A 3 11.00 16.63 17.02
N GLY A 4 11.44 15.41 16.72
CA GLY A 4 11.74 14.97 15.36
C GLY A 4 10.48 14.64 14.56
N SER A 5 10.58 14.81 13.25
CA SER A 5 9.62 14.31 12.27
C SER A 5 10.33 13.44 11.25
N VAL A 6 9.69 12.36 10.80
CA VAL A 6 10.20 11.54 9.69
C VAL A 6 9.22 11.63 8.54
N THR A 7 9.72 11.97 7.35
CA THR A 7 8.95 11.97 6.10
C THR A 7 9.43 10.84 5.21
N VAL A 8 8.51 10.01 4.74
CA VAL A 8 8.77 8.90 3.83
C VAL A 8 8.03 9.14 2.52
N ARG A 9 8.75 9.02 1.40
CA ARG A 9 8.16 9.01 0.05
C ARG A 9 7.83 7.58 -0.34
N VAL A 10 6.64 7.37 -0.89
CA VAL A 10 6.20 6.03 -1.31
C VAL A 10 5.50 6.08 -2.67
N PRO A 11 5.85 5.18 -3.61
CA PRO A 11 5.28 5.20 -4.95
C PRO A 11 3.95 4.47 -5.04
N GLY A 12 3.11 4.96 -5.95
CA GLY A 12 2.04 4.16 -6.53
C GLY A 12 2.62 3.09 -7.46
N LYS A 13 1.77 2.14 -7.83
CA LYS A 13 2.15 1.03 -8.71
C LYS A 13 1.26 0.91 -9.93
N VAL A 14 1.76 0.18 -10.91
CA VAL A 14 0.98 -0.40 -12.01
C VAL A 14 1.26 -1.90 -12.09
N ASN A 15 0.30 -2.66 -12.63
CA ASN A 15 0.49 -4.09 -12.91
C ASN A 15 0.85 -4.22 -14.40
N LEU A 16 2.11 -4.48 -14.73
CA LEU A 16 2.57 -4.73 -16.10
C LEU A 16 2.06 -6.06 -16.67
N TYR A 17 1.79 -6.99 -15.76
CA TYR A 17 1.20 -8.28 -16.03
C TYR A 17 0.28 -8.61 -14.87
N LEU A 18 -0.86 -9.23 -15.16
CA LEU A 18 -1.78 -9.76 -14.15
C LEU A 18 -2.47 -10.99 -14.72
N ALA A 19 -2.04 -12.17 -14.26
CA ALA A 19 -2.80 -13.40 -14.41
C ALA A 19 -3.52 -13.70 -13.10
N VAL A 20 -4.82 -13.92 -13.24
CA VAL A 20 -5.70 -14.33 -12.15
C VAL A 20 -5.98 -15.82 -12.34
N GLY A 21 -5.65 -16.66 -11.37
CA GLY A 21 -5.99 -18.08 -11.35
C GLY A 21 -7.47 -18.31 -11.04
N ASP A 22 -7.86 -19.55 -10.78
CA ASP A 22 -9.21 -19.86 -10.29
C ASP A 22 -9.41 -19.35 -8.87
N ARG A 23 -10.68 -19.18 -8.48
CA ARG A 23 -11.04 -18.81 -7.12
C ARG A 23 -10.72 -19.97 -6.17
N ARG A 24 -9.97 -19.67 -5.12
CA ARG A 24 -9.59 -20.59 -4.03
C ARG A 24 -10.72 -20.72 -3.00
N GLU A 25 -10.58 -21.72 -2.14
CA GLU A 25 -11.52 -21.99 -1.04
C GLU A 25 -11.61 -20.86 -0.01
N ASP A 26 -10.52 -20.09 0.17
CA ASP A 26 -10.44 -18.95 1.07
C ASP A 26 -11.10 -17.67 0.51
N GLY A 27 -11.72 -17.75 -0.67
CA GLY A 27 -12.41 -16.64 -1.31
C GLY A 27 -11.52 -15.71 -2.14
N TYR A 28 -10.21 -15.95 -2.19
CA TYR A 28 -9.27 -15.19 -3.01
C TYR A 28 -8.94 -15.92 -4.31
N HIS A 29 -8.35 -15.22 -5.27
CA HIS A 29 -7.74 -15.83 -6.45
C HIS A 29 -6.24 -15.92 -6.28
N GLU A 30 -5.63 -16.97 -6.82
CA GLU A 30 -4.17 -16.99 -6.97
C GLU A 30 -3.77 -15.95 -8.02
N LEU A 31 -2.79 -15.11 -7.72
CA LEU A 31 -2.33 -14.04 -8.59
C LEU A 31 -0.87 -14.29 -9.00
N ASN A 32 -0.61 -14.10 -10.29
CA ASN A 32 0.73 -13.92 -10.83
C ASN A 32 0.78 -12.54 -11.48
N THR A 33 1.54 -11.62 -10.90
CA THR A 33 1.53 -10.21 -11.31
C THR A 33 2.95 -9.67 -11.41
N ILE A 34 3.22 -8.80 -12.38
CA ILE A 34 4.46 -8.03 -12.41
C ILE A 34 4.11 -6.61 -11.99
N PHE A 35 4.46 -6.28 -10.76
CA PHE A 35 4.28 -4.94 -10.23
C PHE A 35 5.42 -4.04 -10.67
N GLN A 36 5.10 -2.77 -10.95
CA GLN A 36 6.09 -1.72 -11.19
C GLN A 36 5.70 -0.46 -10.41
N ALA A 37 6.60 0.00 -9.56
CA ALA A 37 6.50 1.29 -8.90
C ALA A 37 6.77 2.41 -9.92
N VAL A 38 5.97 3.47 -9.87
CA VAL A 38 6.08 4.62 -10.78
C VAL A 38 6.31 5.91 -10.00
N SER A 39 6.73 6.97 -10.70
CA SER A 39 7.13 8.25 -10.08
C SER A 39 5.96 9.13 -9.63
N LEU A 40 4.81 8.53 -9.34
CA LEU A 40 3.66 9.20 -8.72
C LEU A 40 3.67 8.79 -7.25
N LEU A 41 3.98 9.74 -6.38
CA LEU A 41 4.43 9.48 -5.01
C LEU A 41 3.51 10.18 -4.02
N ASP A 42 3.21 9.51 -2.92
CA ASP A 42 2.72 10.19 -1.72
C ASP A 42 3.89 10.49 -0.79
N GLU A 43 3.76 11.55 0.03
CA GLU A 43 4.67 11.83 1.12
C GLU A 43 3.94 11.67 2.46
N VAL A 44 4.41 10.75 3.30
CA VAL A 44 3.83 10.52 4.64
C VAL A 44 4.81 11.04 5.68
N THR A 45 4.35 12.00 6.48
CA THR A 45 5.12 12.56 7.60
C THR A 45 4.55 12.10 8.92
N VAL A 46 5.39 11.50 9.76
CA VAL A 46 5.02 11.03 11.10
C VAL A 46 5.79 11.80 12.17
N ARG A 47 5.10 12.19 13.23
CA ARG A 47 5.65 12.88 14.41
C ARG A 47 5.14 12.22 15.68
N ASN A 48 5.91 12.29 16.77
CA ASN A 48 5.36 11.93 18.09
C ASN A 48 4.21 12.91 18.44
N ALA A 49 3.14 12.39 19.04
CA ALA A 49 1.99 13.17 19.49
C ALA A 49 1.47 12.60 20.82
N ASP A 50 0.42 13.19 21.40
CA ASP A 50 -0.21 12.67 22.62
C ASP A 50 -1.21 11.55 22.31
N VAL A 51 -1.75 11.51 21.08
CA VAL A 51 -2.73 10.53 20.59
C VAL A 51 -2.51 10.29 19.10
N LEU A 52 -2.95 9.13 18.61
CA LEU A 52 -2.99 8.83 17.18
C LEU A 52 -3.91 9.83 16.45
N SER A 53 -3.39 10.48 15.42
CA SER A 53 -4.17 11.32 14.50
C SER A 53 -3.72 11.15 13.06
N LEU A 54 -4.65 11.32 12.13
CA LEU A 54 -4.39 11.21 10.70
C LEU A 54 -5.04 12.39 9.96
N ASP A 55 -4.20 13.16 9.27
CA ASP A 55 -4.62 14.22 8.37
C ASP A 55 -4.14 13.92 6.95
N ILE A 56 -4.95 14.28 5.96
CA ILE A 56 -4.69 13.98 4.55
C ILE A 56 -4.97 15.24 3.73
N VAL A 57 -4.01 15.61 2.87
CA VAL A 57 -4.13 16.72 1.91
C VAL A 57 -3.84 16.20 0.50
N GLY A 58 -4.24 16.96 -0.52
CA GLY A 58 -4.10 16.58 -1.92
C GLY A 58 -5.43 16.32 -2.61
N GLU A 59 -5.39 16.04 -3.91
CA GLU A 59 -6.60 15.84 -4.71
C GLU A 59 -7.33 14.54 -4.32
N GLY A 60 -8.62 14.64 -3.98
CA GLY A 60 -9.44 13.50 -3.57
C GLY A 60 -9.27 13.10 -2.10
N ALA A 61 -8.41 13.79 -1.34
CA ALA A 61 -8.17 13.52 0.08
C ALA A 61 -9.46 13.62 0.93
N GLU A 62 -10.39 14.49 0.55
CA GLU A 62 -11.68 14.69 1.22
C GLU A 62 -12.59 13.46 1.21
N LYS A 63 -12.31 12.49 0.34
CA LYS A 63 -13.07 11.23 0.22
C LYS A 63 -12.51 10.12 1.11
N LEU A 64 -11.33 10.32 1.69
CA LEU A 64 -10.64 9.29 2.47
C LEU A 64 -11.01 9.36 3.95
N PRO A 65 -11.21 8.22 4.62
CA PRO A 65 -11.39 8.21 6.07
C PRO A 65 -10.09 8.63 6.77
N THR A 66 -10.22 9.35 7.89
CA THR A 66 -9.11 9.75 8.78
C THR A 66 -9.13 9.00 10.12
N ASP A 67 -9.80 7.85 10.16
CA ASP A 67 -9.99 6.98 11.33
C ASP A 67 -9.51 5.55 11.06
N GLU A 68 -9.86 4.61 11.94
CA GLU A 68 -9.51 3.18 11.89
C GLU A 68 -9.83 2.46 10.57
N ARG A 69 -10.67 3.05 9.72
CA ARG A 69 -10.95 2.50 8.37
C ARG A 69 -9.81 2.75 7.39
N ASN A 70 -8.86 3.63 7.71
CA ASN A 70 -7.71 3.94 6.85
C ASN A 70 -6.54 2.98 7.11
N LEU A 71 -5.92 2.43 6.06
CA LEU A 71 -4.78 1.52 6.20
C LEU A 71 -3.55 2.18 6.86
N ALA A 72 -3.36 3.49 6.70
CA ALA A 72 -2.29 4.22 7.39
C ALA A 72 -2.51 4.26 8.91
N TRP A 73 -3.76 4.40 9.34
CA TRP A 73 -4.15 4.31 10.75
C TRP A 73 -3.85 2.91 11.30
N GLN A 74 -4.35 1.88 10.62
CA GLN A 74 -4.14 0.48 11.00
C GLN A 74 -2.65 0.12 11.01
N ALA A 75 -1.84 0.66 10.10
CA ALA A 75 -0.40 0.47 10.09
C ALA A 75 0.28 1.03 11.34
N ALA A 76 -0.19 2.18 11.84
CA ALA A 76 0.34 2.77 13.06
C ALA A 76 0.01 1.95 14.30
N GLU A 77 -1.25 1.52 14.42
CA GLU A 77 -1.68 0.62 15.50
C GLU A 77 -0.89 -0.69 15.48
N LEU A 78 -0.77 -1.30 14.29
CA LEU A 78 -0.09 -2.57 14.12
C LEU A 78 1.42 -2.48 14.42
N MET A 79 2.07 -1.38 14.00
CA MET A 79 3.48 -1.14 14.31
C MET A 79 3.70 -0.90 15.81
N ALA A 80 2.81 -0.13 16.44
CA ALA A 80 2.85 0.16 17.88
C ALA A 80 2.65 -1.12 18.72
N GLU A 81 1.65 -1.93 18.36
CA GLU A 81 1.38 -3.23 18.97
C GLU A 81 2.60 -4.14 18.86
N HIS A 82 3.20 -4.24 17.67
CA HIS A 82 4.37 -5.09 17.42
C HIS A 82 5.57 -4.79 18.35
N VAL A 83 5.72 -3.54 18.77
CA VAL A 83 6.83 -3.09 19.62
C VAL A 83 6.41 -2.79 21.07
N GLY A 84 5.18 -3.13 21.44
CA GLY A 84 4.66 -2.94 22.80
C GLY A 84 4.53 -1.48 23.23
N ARG A 85 4.14 -0.58 22.30
CA ARG A 85 3.91 0.85 22.55
C ARG A 85 2.47 1.24 22.21
N ALA A 86 2.03 2.37 22.75
CA ALA A 86 0.85 3.06 22.24
C ALA A 86 1.18 3.76 20.91
N PRO A 87 0.22 3.87 19.97
CA PRO A 87 0.43 4.52 18.67
C PRO A 87 0.35 6.06 18.79
N ASP A 88 1.12 6.64 19.71
CA ASP A 88 1.07 8.07 20.05
C ASP A 88 1.83 8.92 19.01
N VAL A 89 1.27 8.98 17.79
CA VAL A 89 1.85 9.65 16.63
C VAL A 89 0.81 10.45 15.86
N SER A 90 1.20 11.59 15.31
CA SER A 90 0.43 12.28 14.27
C SER A 90 0.99 11.93 12.90
N ILE A 91 0.07 11.62 11.98
CA ILE A 91 0.37 11.24 10.60
C ILE A 91 -0.24 12.29 9.67
N MET A 92 0.58 12.85 8.80
CA MET A 92 0.15 13.75 7.72
C MET A 92 0.50 13.10 6.39
N ILE A 93 -0.48 12.94 5.51
CA ILE A 93 -0.29 12.38 4.17
C ILE A 93 -0.51 13.47 3.12
N ASP A 94 0.52 13.75 2.33
CA ASP A 94 0.41 14.55 1.10
C ASP A 94 0.17 13.60 -0.08
N LYS A 95 -1.07 13.58 -0.58
CA LYS A 95 -1.55 12.68 -1.62
C LYS A 95 -1.31 13.27 -3.02
N SER A 96 -0.47 12.59 -3.80
CA SER A 96 -0.39 12.77 -5.25
C SER A 96 -0.74 11.51 -6.04
N ILE A 97 -0.84 10.34 -5.40
CA ILE A 97 -1.38 9.12 -6.00
C ILE A 97 -2.91 9.26 -6.08
N PRO A 98 -3.52 9.19 -7.27
CA PRO A 98 -4.95 9.37 -7.46
C PRO A 98 -5.77 8.42 -6.60
N VAL A 99 -6.67 9.00 -5.83
CA VAL A 99 -7.63 8.25 -5.01
C VAL A 99 -8.46 7.36 -5.92
N ALA A 100 -8.60 6.09 -5.52
CA ALA A 100 -9.28 5.05 -6.28
C ALA A 100 -8.79 4.81 -7.73
N GLY A 101 -7.60 5.29 -8.09
CA GLY A 101 -7.01 5.11 -9.43
C GLY A 101 -6.43 3.72 -9.73
N GLY A 102 -6.65 2.71 -8.89
CA GLY A 102 -6.08 1.36 -9.06
C GLY A 102 -4.57 1.25 -8.80
N MET A 103 -3.96 2.30 -8.27
CA MET A 103 -2.51 2.42 -8.05
C MET A 103 -2.03 2.00 -6.65
N ALA A 104 -2.93 1.44 -5.83
CA ALA A 104 -2.67 1.03 -4.45
C ALA A 104 -2.16 2.15 -3.51
N GLY A 105 -2.66 3.38 -3.68
CA GLY A 105 -2.26 4.53 -2.85
C GLY A 105 -2.41 4.30 -1.34
N GLY A 106 -3.54 3.76 -0.86
CA GLY A 106 -3.71 3.46 0.57
C GLY A 106 -2.74 2.40 1.10
N SER A 107 -2.31 1.46 0.25
CA SER A 107 -1.26 0.49 0.62
C SER A 107 0.13 1.12 0.64
N ALA A 108 0.37 2.09 -0.25
CA ALA A 108 1.57 2.91 -0.23
C ALA A 108 1.67 3.69 1.09
N ASP A 109 0.60 4.38 1.47
CA ASP A 109 0.53 5.14 2.72
C ASP A 109 0.85 4.28 3.95
N ALA A 110 0.23 3.10 4.04
CA ALA A 110 0.47 2.14 5.12
C ALA A 110 1.93 1.68 5.19
N ALA A 111 2.54 1.35 4.06
CA ALA A 111 3.95 0.99 3.99
C ALA A 111 4.86 2.15 4.46
N ALA A 112 4.53 3.39 4.09
CA ALA A 112 5.27 4.56 4.51
C ALA A 112 5.16 4.81 6.02
N VAL A 113 3.99 4.59 6.63
CA VAL A 113 3.81 4.66 8.10
C VAL A 113 4.71 3.66 8.81
N LEU A 114 4.75 2.40 8.38
CA LEU A 114 5.62 1.37 8.97
C LEU A 114 7.10 1.80 8.96
N VAL A 115 7.57 2.34 7.83
CA VAL A 115 8.96 2.81 7.68
C VAL A 115 9.21 4.06 8.52
N ALA A 116 8.29 5.03 8.49
CA ALA A 116 8.42 6.29 9.19
C ALA A 116 8.47 6.07 10.71
N MET A 117 7.59 5.24 11.26
CA MET A 117 7.58 4.91 12.69
C MET A 117 8.81 4.11 13.12
N ASN A 118 9.26 3.15 12.30
CA ASN A 118 10.49 2.41 12.58
C ASN A 118 11.70 3.34 12.71
N SER A 119 11.78 4.37 11.86
CA SER A 119 12.83 5.39 11.91
C SER A 119 12.60 6.40 13.04
N LEU A 120 11.38 6.91 13.22
CA LEU A 120 11.05 7.93 14.22
C LEU A 120 11.31 7.43 15.65
N TRP A 121 11.04 6.15 15.89
CA TRP A 121 11.25 5.51 17.17
C TRP A 121 12.61 4.81 17.31
N GLU A 122 13.48 4.95 16.30
CA GLU A 122 14.86 4.40 16.27
C GLU A 122 14.92 2.89 16.58
N LEU A 123 13.91 2.13 16.13
CA LEU A 123 13.71 0.74 16.55
C LEU A 123 14.58 -0.25 15.78
N ASN A 124 14.99 0.10 14.56
CA ASN A 124 15.74 -0.78 13.66
C ASN A 124 15.06 -2.16 13.45
N VAL A 125 13.72 -2.19 13.42
CA VAL A 125 12.95 -3.40 13.07
C VAL A 125 13.43 -3.88 11.70
N PRO A 126 13.81 -5.17 11.56
CA PRO A 126 14.37 -5.67 10.32
C PRO A 126 13.32 -5.68 9.21
N ARG A 127 13.76 -5.52 7.95
CA ARG A 127 12.88 -5.50 6.77
C ARG A 127 12.00 -6.75 6.63
N ARG A 128 12.45 -7.90 7.16
CA ARG A 128 11.64 -9.13 7.28
C ARG A 128 10.35 -8.88 8.04
N ASP A 129 10.45 -8.23 9.19
CA ASP A 129 9.34 -8.09 10.12
C ASP A 129 8.39 -7.00 9.61
N LEU A 130 8.92 -5.91 9.03
CA LEU A 130 8.10 -4.92 8.31
C LEU A 130 7.27 -5.54 7.18
N ARG A 131 7.84 -6.49 6.40
CA ARG A 131 7.10 -7.22 5.36
C ARG A 131 6.00 -8.10 5.93
N MET A 132 6.23 -8.72 7.08
CA MET A 132 5.21 -9.51 7.78
C MET A 132 4.04 -8.62 8.23
N LEU A 133 4.32 -7.45 8.81
CA LEU A 133 3.27 -6.48 9.17
C LEU A 133 2.53 -5.98 7.92
N ALA A 134 3.24 -5.67 6.84
CA ALA A 134 2.65 -5.26 5.58
C ALA A 134 1.67 -6.30 5.01
N ALA A 135 2.05 -7.59 5.03
CA ALA A 135 1.18 -8.66 4.54
C ALA A 135 -0.11 -8.81 5.37
N ARG A 136 -0.10 -8.42 6.66
CA ARG A 136 -1.31 -8.38 7.49
C ARG A 136 -2.26 -7.22 7.13
N LEU A 137 -1.71 -6.11 6.61
CA LEU A 137 -2.48 -4.92 6.24
C LEU A 137 -3.14 -5.06 4.86
N GLY A 138 -2.48 -5.72 3.92
CA GLY A 138 -3.07 -5.97 2.59
C GLY A 138 -2.05 -6.48 1.57
N SER A 139 -2.54 -7.08 0.48
CA SER A 139 -1.71 -7.75 -0.52
C SER A 139 -0.73 -6.82 -1.26
N ASP A 140 -1.07 -5.54 -1.43
CA ASP A 140 -0.24 -4.57 -2.15
C ASP A 140 0.78 -3.84 -1.23
N VAL A 141 0.61 -3.89 0.09
CA VAL A 141 1.48 -3.18 1.06
C VAL A 141 2.93 -3.73 1.03
N PRO A 142 3.17 -5.06 0.92
CA PRO A 142 4.52 -5.59 0.73
C PRO A 142 5.23 -5.02 -0.50
N PHE A 143 4.50 -4.79 -1.60
CA PHE A 143 5.09 -4.22 -2.82
C PHE A 143 5.48 -2.76 -2.62
N ALA A 144 4.67 -1.97 -1.92
CA ALA A 144 5.02 -0.58 -1.60
C ALA A 144 6.30 -0.47 -0.75
N LEU A 145 6.55 -1.43 0.17
CA LEU A 145 7.83 -1.54 0.89
C LEU A 145 8.99 -2.02 0.01
N HIS A 146 8.69 -2.78 -1.04
CA HIS A 146 9.69 -3.36 -1.93
C HIS A 146 10.17 -2.33 -2.98
N GLY A 147 9.23 -1.69 -3.68
CA GLY A 147 9.47 -0.77 -4.77
C GLY A 147 10.03 -1.43 -6.05
N GLY A 148 10.50 -0.61 -6.99
CA GLY A 148 11.13 -1.07 -8.22
C GLY A 148 10.19 -1.88 -9.12
N THR A 149 10.63 -3.05 -9.56
CA THR A 149 9.82 -4.00 -10.33
C THR A 149 9.94 -5.37 -9.69
N ALA A 150 8.82 -6.08 -9.51
CA ALA A 150 8.81 -7.39 -8.87
C ALA A 150 7.73 -8.30 -9.45
N LEU A 151 8.04 -9.58 -9.55
CA LEU A 151 7.06 -10.64 -9.72
C LEU A 151 6.40 -10.91 -8.37
N GLY A 152 5.08 -10.79 -8.31
CA GLY A 152 4.23 -11.15 -7.19
C GLY A 152 3.52 -12.48 -7.43
N THR A 153 3.61 -13.39 -6.46
CA THR A 153 2.87 -14.67 -6.40
C THR A 153 1.95 -14.74 -5.18
N GLY A 154 1.16 -15.81 -5.04
CA GLY A 154 0.22 -15.97 -3.94
C GLY A 154 -1.01 -15.08 -4.13
N ARG A 155 -1.24 -14.12 -3.23
CA ARG A 155 -2.19 -13.00 -3.41
C ARG A 155 -1.47 -11.72 -3.87
N GLY A 156 -0.17 -11.79 -4.20
CA GLY A 156 0.70 -10.66 -4.57
C GLY A 156 1.74 -10.29 -3.50
N GLU A 157 1.71 -10.92 -2.33
CA GLU A 157 2.55 -10.64 -1.17
C GLU A 157 3.97 -11.23 -1.25
N GLU A 158 4.13 -12.31 -2.03
CA GLU A 158 5.42 -12.96 -2.25
C GLU A 158 6.14 -12.32 -3.43
N LEU A 159 7.27 -11.65 -3.16
CA LEU A 159 7.93 -10.81 -4.15
C LEU A 159 9.32 -11.33 -4.54
N ALA A 160 9.54 -11.45 -5.85
CA ALA A 160 10.85 -11.66 -6.45
C ALA A 160 11.25 -10.44 -7.29
N THR A 161 12.36 -9.80 -6.95
CA THR A 161 12.85 -8.61 -7.66
C THR A 161 13.15 -8.90 -9.13
N VAL A 162 12.67 -8.03 -10.02
CA VAL A 162 12.96 -8.05 -11.45
C VAL A 162 13.78 -6.83 -11.80
N LEU A 163 14.99 -7.03 -12.33
CA LEU A 163 15.87 -5.93 -12.73
C LEU A 163 15.49 -5.43 -14.12
N SER A 164 15.34 -4.11 -14.23
CA SER A 164 15.14 -3.42 -15.51
C SER A 164 16.45 -2.80 -15.99
N ARG A 165 16.73 -2.90 -17.30
CA ARG A 165 17.94 -2.31 -17.87
C ARG A 165 17.87 -0.78 -17.99
N ASN A 166 16.67 -0.23 -18.18
CA ASN A 166 16.42 1.18 -18.46
C ASN A 166 15.19 1.68 -17.70
N THR A 167 15.03 3.00 -17.66
CA THR A 167 13.80 3.67 -17.20
C THR A 167 12.69 3.54 -18.25
N PHE A 168 11.46 3.35 -17.78
CA PHE A 168 10.25 3.37 -18.61
C PHE A 168 9.54 4.73 -18.48
N HIS A 169 8.87 5.16 -19.54
CA HIS A 169 8.07 6.38 -19.56
C HIS A 169 6.59 6.01 -19.73
N TRP A 170 5.74 6.49 -18.83
CA TRP A 170 4.32 6.16 -18.78
C TRP A 170 3.48 7.42 -18.92
N VAL A 171 2.34 7.26 -19.62
CA VAL A 171 1.20 8.17 -19.53
C VAL A 171 0.09 7.40 -18.83
N LEU A 172 -0.39 7.94 -17.71
CA LEU A 172 -1.47 7.34 -16.92
C LEU A 172 -2.72 8.20 -17.09
N ALA A 173 -3.83 7.56 -17.47
CA ALA A 173 -5.12 8.21 -17.60
C ALA A 173 -6.09 7.59 -16.58
N PHE A 174 -6.80 8.45 -15.86
CA PHE A 174 -7.70 8.07 -14.78
C PHE A 174 -9.15 8.34 -15.21
N ALA A 175 -10.04 7.39 -14.95
CA ALA A 175 -11.47 7.57 -15.20
C ALA A 175 -12.12 8.33 -14.04
N ASP A 176 -13.22 9.04 -14.31
CA ASP A 176 -13.97 9.77 -13.28
C ASP A 176 -14.71 8.85 -12.28
N GLY A 177 -14.87 7.57 -12.63
CA GLY A 177 -15.61 6.57 -11.86
C GLY A 177 -14.71 5.49 -11.27
N GLU A 178 -15.17 4.91 -10.15
CA GLU A 178 -14.46 3.86 -9.43
C GLU A 178 -15.10 2.49 -9.69
N LEU A 179 -14.28 1.45 -9.77
CA LEU A 179 -14.73 0.07 -9.74
C LEU A 179 -14.24 -0.59 -8.46
N GLN A 180 -15.18 -1.18 -7.72
CA GLN A 180 -14.85 -1.95 -6.53
C GLN A 180 -14.13 -3.23 -6.93
N THR A 181 -12.92 -3.44 -6.44
CA THR A 181 -12.10 -4.62 -6.74
C THR A 181 -12.87 -5.95 -6.57
N PRO A 182 -13.66 -6.17 -5.49
CA PRO A 182 -14.45 -7.39 -5.35
C PRO A 182 -15.51 -7.57 -6.45
N ALA A 183 -16.10 -6.49 -6.94
CA ALA A 183 -17.08 -6.53 -8.03
C ALA A 183 -16.43 -6.94 -9.36
N VAL A 184 -15.21 -6.44 -9.63
CA VAL A 184 -14.43 -6.81 -10.83
C VAL A 184 -14.04 -8.30 -10.80
N PHE A 185 -13.62 -8.83 -9.65
CA PHE A 185 -13.34 -10.28 -9.51
C PHE A 185 -14.60 -11.14 -9.68
N THR A 186 -15.73 -10.69 -9.12
CA THR A 186 -17.02 -11.39 -9.28
C THR A 186 -17.43 -11.45 -10.76
N GLU A 187 -17.25 -10.36 -11.50
CA GLU A 187 -17.56 -10.32 -12.92
C GLU A 187 -16.60 -11.18 -13.75
N LEU A 188 -15.31 -11.22 -13.39
CA LEU A 188 -14.34 -12.13 -14.00
C LEU A 188 -14.76 -13.60 -13.84
N ASP A 189 -15.19 -13.99 -12.64
CA ASP A 189 -15.69 -15.34 -12.36
C ASP A 189 -16.90 -15.68 -13.24
N ARG A 190 -17.83 -14.73 -13.39
CA ARG A 190 -19.01 -14.89 -14.26
C ARG A 190 -18.63 -15.10 -15.73
N LEU A 191 -17.69 -14.32 -16.26
CA LEU A 191 -17.26 -14.41 -17.66
C LEU A 191 -16.55 -15.73 -17.98
N ARG A 192 -15.81 -16.30 -17.02
CA ARG A 192 -15.17 -17.62 -17.17
C ARG A 192 -16.15 -18.77 -17.24
N GLN A 193 -17.24 -18.69 -16.47
CA GLN A 193 -18.29 -19.71 -16.49
C GLN A 193 -19.04 -19.75 -17.83
N GLY A 194 -19.21 -18.61 -18.50
CA GLY A 194 -19.84 -18.52 -19.82
C GLY A 194 -18.94 -18.88 -21.01
N SER A 195 -17.66 -19.15 -20.77
CA SER A 195 -16.67 -19.52 -21.79
C SER A 195 -16.33 -21.02 -21.81
N ARG A 196 -17.00 -21.82 -20.97
CA ARG A 196 -16.95 -23.29 -20.96
C ARG A 196 -18.20 -23.85 -21.62
#